data_AF-A0A950NEX0-F1
#
_entry.id   AF-A0A950NEX0-F1
#
_cell.length_a   1.000
_cell.length_b   1.000
_cell.length_c   1.000
_cell.angle_alpha   90.00
_cell.angle_beta   90.00
_cell.angle_gamma   90.00
#
_symmetry.space_group_name_H-M   'P 1'
#
loop_
_entity.id
_entity.type
_entity.pdbx_description
1 polymer ?
#
loop_
_entity_poly.entity_id
_entity_poly.type
_entity_poly.pdbx_seq_one_letter_code
_entity_poly.pdbx_strand_id
1 'polypeptide(L)'
;DRILDAGYELNLYTSAEFSFPELDKTVFARVPKSLLHEGKAPERWRRDRENVDAILSAIERRDASKPFFTFMFFESPHAPYTFPPECALTKPYVADLNYLTMDLHKDIGAIKNSYINACRHLDTQLDRIFVFLREKQLLESTIVIVTGDHGEEFMEKGRWGHHSAYTEEQIRVPLILRLPGVAPAEIDRMTSHLDLPATILPRLGMKTPAEDYSLGVDLLGGPPRADLAVSGWTEVVYVDDAYKAVFPVKSYNMAKREVTTREDAPADKSAFLSSRRDRVGEFLKDLRRFQR
;
A
#
# COMPACT_ATOMS: atom_id res chain seq x y z
N ASP A 1 14.71 11.01 -3.92
CA ASP A 1 15.80 11.64 -4.70
C ASP A 1 15.29 12.41 -5.91
N ARG A 2 14.82 11.76 -6.98
CA ARG A 2 14.36 12.46 -8.20
C ARG A 2 13.36 13.61 -7.95
N ILE A 3 12.40 13.41 -7.05
CA ILE A 3 11.39 14.43 -6.67
C ILE A 3 12.07 15.66 -6.03
N LEU A 4 13.04 15.43 -5.13
CA LEU A 4 13.82 16.51 -4.50
C LEU A 4 14.67 17.26 -5.53
N ASP A 5 15.40 16.52 -6.38
CA ASP A 5 16.28 17.10 -7.39
C ASP A 5 15.50 17.87 -8.47
N ALA A 6 14.23 17.51 -8.69
CA ALA A 6 13.34 18.22 -9.60
C ALA A 6 12.67 19.47 -8.98
N GLY A 7 13.00 19.80 -7.72
CA GLY A 7 12.52 21.02 -7.06
C GLY A 7 11.04 20.99 -6.68
N TYR A 8 10.48 19.80 -6.42
CA TYR A 8 9.09 19.68 -5.99
C TYR A 8 8.91 20.27 -4.59
N GLU A 9 7.83 21.03 -4.41
CA GLU A 9 7.36 21.41 -3.09
C GLU A 9 6.76 20.18 -2.39
N LEU A 10 7.27 19.82 -1.21
CA LEU A 10 6.87 18.60 -0.50
C LEU A 10 5.79 18.89 0.54
N ASN A 11 4.72 18.11 0.51
CA ASN A 11 3.64 18.12 1.49
C ASN A 11 3.45 16.70 2.04
N LEU A 12 4.06 16.40 3.20
CA LEU A 12 4.09 15.03 3.74
C LEU A 12 3.30 14.99 5.06
N TYR A 13 2.16 14.30 5.04
CA TYR A 13 1.24 14.20 6.16
C TYR A 13 0.94 12.74 6.48
N THR A 14 0.90 12.39 7.76
CA THR A 14 0.52 11.05 8.22
C THR A 14 -0.45 11.14 9.38
N SER A 15 -1.46 10.28 9.38
CA SER A 15 -2.37 10.11 10.49
C SER A 15 -1.79 9.19 11.57
N ALA A 16 -0.72 8.46 11.24
CA ALA A 16 0.07 7.68 12.18
C ALA A 16 1.31 8.50 12.61
N GLU A 17 2.45 7.85 12.77
CA GLU A 17 3.76 8.49 12.97
C GLU A 17 4.66 8.18 11.77
N PHE A 18 5.60 9.07 11.44
CA PHE A 18 6.66 8.75 10.48
C PHE A 18 7.72 7.80 11.07
N SER A 19 7.70 7.63 12.40
CA SER A 19 8.63 6.79 13.14
C SER A 19 8.24 5.30 13.11
N PHE A 20 6.96 4.99 12.85
CA PHE A 20 6.46 3.62 12.78
C PHE A 20 5.33 3.46 11.73
N PRO A 21 5.57 2.74 10.62
CA PRO A 21 6.87 2.19 10.20
C PRO A 21 7.90 3.32 10.01
N GLU A 22 9.20 3.01 10.06
CA GLU A 22 10.30 3.99 10.05
C GLU A 22 10.49 4.71 8.70
N LEU A 23 9.43 5.36 8.20
CA LEU A 23 9.42 6.15 6.97
C LEU A 23 10.44 7.31 7.06
N ASP A 24 10.63 7.88 8.26
CA ASP A 24 11.62 8.92 8.53
C ASP A 24 13.08 8.44 8.36
N LYS A 25 13.36 7.15 8.53
CA LYS A 25 14.69 6.55 8.36
C LYS A 25 14.87 5.83 7.03
N THR A 26 13.79 5.61 6.29
CA THR A 26 13.79 4.88 5.02
C THR A 26 13.46 5.81 3.86
N VAL A 27 12.18 5.91 3.47
CA VAL A 27 11.72 6.62 2.27
C VAL A 27 11.96 8.13 2.36
N PHE A 28 11.90 8.71 3.56
CA PHE A 28 12.06 10.13 3.82
C PHE A 28 13.35 10.48 4.57
N ALA A 29 14.35 9.58 4.58
CA ALA A 29 15.62 9.78 5.29
C ALA A 29 16.38 11.07 4.93
N ARG A 30 16.17 11.60 3.73
CA ARG A 30 16.79 12.84 3.22
C ARG A 30 15.89 14.06 3.33
N VAL A 31 14.67 13.92 3.85
CA VAL A 31 13.71 15.03 4.00
C VAL A 31 13.88 15.68 5.38
N PRO A 32 13.96 17.02 5.47
CA PRO A 32 13.97 17.70 6.76
C PRO A 32 12.74 17.34 7.61
N LYS A 33 12.96 17.04 8.89
CA LYS A 33 11.88 16.69 9.84
C LYS A 33 10.79 17.75 9.95
N SER A 34 11.11 19.02 9.66
CA SER A 34 10.13 20.12 9.65
C SER A 34 9.03 19.98 8.59
N LEU A 35 9.24 19.13 7.57
CA LEU A 35 8.27 18.83 6.51
C LEU A 35 7.49 17.53 6.76
N LEU A 36 7.77 16.84 7.87
CA LEU A 36 7.09 15.61 8.27
C LEU A 36 5.99 15.97 9.27
N HIS A 37 4.75 16.04 8.80
CA HIS A 37 3.61 16.46 9.60
C HIS A 37 2.78 15.27 10.08
N GLU A 38 2.64 15.14 11.40
CA GLU A 38 1.89 14.06 12.05
C GLU A 38 0.59 14.60 12.64
N GLY A 39 -0.50 13.85 12.47
CA GLY A 39 -1.80 14.16 13.08
C GLY A 39 -1.73 14.06 14.61
N LYS A 40 -2.40 14.98 15.31
CA LYS A 40 -2.31 15.09 16.78
C LYS A 40 -3.61 14.76 17.51
N ALA A 41 -4.73 14.67 16.80
CA ALA A 41 -5.99 14.30 17.40
C ALA A 41 -5.93 12.89 18.07
N PRO A 42 -6.66 12.68 19.18
CA PRO A 42 -6.69 11.39 19.84
C PRO A 42 -7.25 10.27 18.94
N GLU A 43 -8.36 10.53 18.25
CA GLU A 43 -9.01 9.55 17.39
C GLU A 43 -8.40 9.54 15.98
N ARG A 44 -8.14 8.34 15.43
CA ARG A 44 -7.48 8.17 14.11
C ARG A 44 -8.25 8.84 12.97
N TRP A 45 -9.57 8.69 12.97
CA TRP A 45 -10.42 9.33 11.95
C TRP A 45 -10.38 10.87 12.01
N ARG A 46 -10.13 11.48 13.19
CA ARG A 46 -9.93 12.92 13.31
C ARG A 46 -8.57 13.32 12.74
N ARG A 47 -7.52 12.55 13.00
CA ARG A 47 -6.20 12.76 12.38
C ARG A 47 -6.28 12.72 10.85
N ASP A 48 -7.06 11.79 10.29
CA ASP A 48 -7.32 11.76 8.84
C ASP A 48 -7.96 13.07 8.35
N ARG A 49 -8.96 13.62 9.06
CA ARG A 49 -9.60 14.91 8.70
C ARG A 49 -8.63 16.07 8.81
N GLU A 50 -7.89 16.17 9.92
CA GLU A 50 -6.88 17.22 10.15
C GLU A 50 -5.82 17.22 9.06
N ASN A 51 -5.36 16.03 8.66
CA ASN A 51 -4.37 15.88 7.60
C ASN A 51 -4.89 16.32 6.25
N VAL A 52 -6.14 15.96 5.90
CA VAL A 52 -6.77 16.45 4.67
C VAL A 52 -6.88 17.98 4.72
N ASP A 53 -7.39 18.55 5.82
CA ASP A 53 -7.53 20.01 5.95
C ASP A 53 -6.19 20.73 5.76
N ALA A 54 -5.14 20.22 6.40
CA ALA A 54 -3.81 20.77 6.30
C ALA A 54 -3.26 20.69 4.87
N ILE A 55 -3.47 19.56 4.17
CA ILE A 55 -2.96 19.36 2.82
C ILE A 55 -3.67 20.23 1.79
N LEU A 56 -4.99 20.38 1.91
CA LEU A 56 -5.75 21.27 1.03
C LEU A 56 -5.27 22.71 1.21
N SER A 57 -5.05 23.13 2.46
CA SER A 57 -4.50 24.46 2.77
C SER A 57 -3.07 24.64 2.26
N ALA A 58 -2.22 23.61 2.36
CA ALA A 58 -0.84 23.66 1.88
C ALA A 58 -0.80 23.76 0.35
N ILE A 59 -1.57 22.94 -0.36
CA ILE A 59 -1.68 23.00 -1.83
C ILE A 59 -2.27 24.35 -2.26
N GLU A 60 -3.20 24.94 -1.52
CA GLU A 60 -3.75 26.27 -1.84
C GLU A 60 -2.72 27.39 -1.68
N ARG A 61 -1.82 27.30 -0.70
CA ARG A 61 -0.79 28.31 -0.40
C ARG A 61 0.53 28.09 -1.13
N ARG A 62 0.67 26.99 -1.86
CA ARG A 62 1.90 26.60 -2.55
C ARG A 62 2.39 27.63 -3.56
N ASP A 63 3.66 27.56 -3.89
CA ASP A 63 4.22 28.29 -5.03
C ASP A 63 3.75 27.64 -6.35
N ALA A 64 2.79 28.27 -7.03
CA ALA A 64 2.23 27.74 -8.28
C ALA A 64 3.25 27.65 -9.44
N SER A 65 4.44 28.26 -9.31
CA SER A 65 5.52 28.11 -10.28
C SER A 65 6.29 26.79 -10.15
N LYS A 66 6.08 26.04 -9.06
CA LYS A 66 6.74 24.76 -8.78
C LYS A 66 5.76 23.60 -8.84
N PRO A 67 6.22 22.40 -9.25
CA PRO A 67 5.43 21.19 -9.07
C PRO A 67 5.38 20.85 -7.57
N PHE A 68 4.34 20.13 -7.15
CA PHE A 68 4.21 19.67 -5.76
C PHE A 68 4.16 18.15 -5.71
N PHE A 69 4.67 17.59 -4.61
CA PHE A 69 4.54 16.18 -4.26
C PHE A 69 3.86 16.07 -2.90
N THR A 70 2.81 15.27 -2.87
CA THR A 70 1.97 15.11 -1.68
C THR A 70 1.94 13.65 -1.28
N PHE A 71 2.24 13.38 0.00
CA PHE A 71 2.14 12.04 0.59
C PHE A 71 1.15 12.08 1.75
N MET A 72 0.24 11.10 1.77
CA MET A 72 -0.74 10.90 2.84
C MET A 72 -0.72 9.45 3.28
N PHE A 73 -0.65 9.22 4.58
CA PHE A 73 -0.78 7.90 5.19
C PHE A 73 -1.91 7.91 6.20
N PHE A 74 -3.02 7.23 5.87
CA PHE A 74 -4.25 7.25 6.66
C PHE A 74 -4.30 6.08 7.64
N GLU A 75 -4.98 6.26 8.77
CA GLU A 75 -4.95 5.28 9.86
C GLU A 75 -6.36 4.79 10.29
N SER A 76 -7.45 5.46 9.91
CA SER A 76 -8.80 5.04 10.33
C SER A 76 -9.15 3.59 9.99
N PRO A 77 -8.80 3.02 8.82
CA PRO A 77 -9.13 1.64 8.49
C PRO A 77 -8.16 0.63 9.12
N HIS A 78 -7.17 1.06 9.89
CA HIS A 78 -6.36 0.14 10.69
C HIS A 78 -7.06 -0.15 12.02
N ALA A 79 -7.02 -1.40 12.47
CA ALA A 79 -7.58 -1.81 13.77
C ALA A 79 -7.13 -0.84 14.88
N PRO A 80 -8.05 -0.23 15.66
CA PRO A 80 -9.42 -0.71 15.94
C PRO A 80 -10.54 -0.19 15.02
N TYR A 81 -10.25 0.31 13.82
CA TYR A 81 -11.25 0.72 12.82
C TYR A 81 -12.15 1.88 13.29
N THR A 82 -11.56 3.04 13.51
CA THR A 82 -12.29 4.19 14.05
C THR A 82 -12.95 5.01 12.94
N PHE A 83 -14.17 5.48 13.17
CA PHE A 83 -14.90 6.34 12.24
C PHE A 83 -15.85 7.28 13.00
N PRO A 84 -16.24 8.41 12.40
CA PRO A 84 -17.23 9.29 12.99
C PRO A 84 -18.65 8.70 12.88
N PRO A 85 -19.58 9.04 13.80
CA PRO A 85 -20.92 8.44 13.85
C PRO A 85 -21.71 8.51 12.54
N GLU A 86 -21.56 9.58 11.76
CA GLU A 86 -22.22 9.76 10.46
C GLU A 86 -21.77 8.76 9.38
N CYS A 87 -20.63 8.08 9.58
CA CYS A 87 -20.14 7.03 8.69
C CYS A 87 -20.54 5.61 9.12
N ALA A 88 -21.28 5.46 10.23
CA ALA A 88 -21.69 4.18 10.81
C ALA A 88 -22.88 3.52 10.07
N LEU A 89 -22.70 3.16 8.79
CA LEU A 89 -23.78 2.60 7.98
C LEU A 89 -24.05 1.12 8.24
N THR A 90 -22.99 0.33 8.39
CA THR A 90 -23.11 -1.12 8.50
C THR A 90 -23.22 -1.52 9.96
N LYS A 91 -24.28 -2.25 10.32
CA LYS A 91 -24.60 -2.70 11.70
C LYS A 91 -24.89 -4.21 11.73
N PRO A 92 -24.62 -4.90 12.84
CA PRO A 92 -23.93 -4.42 14.05
C PRO A 92 -22.44 -4.15 13.77
N TYR A 93 -21.81 -3.27 14.55
CA TYR A 93 -20.36 -3.01 14.50
C TYR A 93 -19.80 -2.92 15.92
N VAL A 94 -18.49 -3.05 16.08
CA VAL A 94 -17.79 -2.92 17.37
C VAL A 94 -17.30 -1.48 17.53
N ALA A 95 -17.85 -0.75 18.50
CA ALA A 95 -17.49 0.65 18.74
C ALA A 95 -16.18 0.81 19.53
N ASP A 96 -15.91 -0.14 20.44
CA ASP A 96 -14.69 -0.20 21.25
C ASP A 96 -14.12 -1.62 21.20
N LEU A 97 -13.03 -1.78 20.47
CA LEU A 97 -12.43 -3.08 20.20
C LEU A 97 -11.40 -3.42 21.29
N ASN A 98 -11.80 -4.28 22.22
CA ASN A 98 -10.94 -4.72 23.31
C ASN A 98 -10.39 -6.13 23.06
N TYR A 99 -9.09 -6.22 22.77
CA TYR A 99 -8.38 -7.48 22.52
C TYR A 99 -8.44 -8.48 23.67
N LEU A 100 -8.65 -8.03 24.92
CA LEU A 100 -8.69 -8.91 26.09
C LEU A 100 -10.04 -9.59 26.27
N THR A 101 -11.12 -9.00 25.73
CA THR A 101 -12.49 -9.45 26.01
C THR A 101 -13.25 -9.90 24.78
N MET A 102 -12.74 -9.63 23.56
CA MET A 102 -13.44 -10.04 22.34
C MET A 102 -13.43 -11.56 22.15
N ASP A 103 -14.49 -12.09 21.57
CA ASP A 103 -14.52 -13.43 21.01
C ASP A 103 -14.41 -13.30 19.50
N LEU A 104 -13.18 -13.44 18.99
CA LEU A 104 -12.87 -13.17 17.58
C LEU A 104 -13.82 -13.90 16.62
N HIS A 105 -14.15 -15.17 16.89
CA HIS A 105 -15.00 -15.95 15.99
C HIS A 105 -16.45 -15.45 15.98
N LYS A 106 -16.96 -15.00 17.13
CA LYS A 106 -18.33 -14.46 17.22
C LYS A 106 -18.40 -13.02 16.71
N ASP A 107 -17.36 -12.23 16.96
CA ASP A 107 -17.35 -10.79 16.74
C ASP A 107 -16.87 -10.39 15.34
N ILE A 108 -16.22 -11.30 14.58
CA ILE A 108 -15.56 -10.95 13.31
C ILE A 108 -16.48 -10.26 12.30
N GLY A 109 -17.76 -10.64 12.22
CA GLY A 109 -18.72 -9.96 11.35
C GLY A 109 -18.93 -8.50 11.74
N ALA A 110 -19.05 -8.21 13.04
CA ALA A 110 -19.18 -6.86 13.56
C ALA A 110 -17.86 -6.06 13.45
N ILE A 111 -16.72 -6.73 13.60
CA ILE A 111 -15.38 -6.14 13.40
C ILE A 111 -15.20 -5.73 11.93
N LYS A 112 -15.55 -6.60 10.98
CA LYS A 112 -15.54 -6.31 9.55
C LYS A 112 -16.46 -5.14 9.20
N ASN A 113 -17.62 -5.04 9.84
CA ASN A 113 -18.50 -3.88 9.66
C ASN A 113 -17.88 -2.58 10.18
N SER A 114 -17.10 -2.62 11.28
CA SER A 114 -16.32 -1.46 11.74
C SER A 114 -15.27 -1.05 10.69
N TYR A 115 -14.54 -2.00 10.12
CA TYR A 115 -13.61 -1.74 9.02
C TYR A 115 -14.29 -1.09 7.80
N ILE A 116 -15.43 -1.63 7.35
CA ILE A 116 -16.20 -1.05 6.22
C ILE A 116 -16.63 0.39 6.52
N ASN A 117 -17.08 0.68 7.74
CA ASN A 117 -17.46 2.04 8.15
C ASN A 117 -16.23 2.99 8.21
N ALA A 118 -15.06 2.48 8.60
CA ALA A 118 -13.80 3.23 8.55
C ALA A 118 -13.34 3.51 7.10
N CYS A 119 -13.42 2.51 6.21
CA CYS A 119 -13.18 2.71 4.78
C CYS A 119 -14.13 3.73 4.18
N ARG A 120 -15.41 3.73 4.57
CA ARG A 120 -16.38 4.76 4.15
C ARG A 120 -15.95 6.15 4.61
N HIS A 121 -15.53 6.31 5.85
CA HIS A 121 -15.00 7.59 6.32
C HIS A 121 -13.81 8.03 5.48
N LEU A 122 -12.84 7.14 5.23
CA LEU A 122 -11.70 7.44 4.39
C LEU A 122 -12.11 7.84 2.96
N ASP A 123 -13.09 7.15 2.37
CA ASP A 123 -13.65 7.49 1.06
C ASP A 123 -14.19 8.93 1.03
N THR A 124 -14.89 9.38 2.09
CA THR A 124 -15.33 10.79 2.18
C THR A 124 -14.16 11.78 2.24
N GLN A 125 -13.02 11.39 2.81
CA GLN A 125 -11.84 12.23 2.87
C GLN A 125 -11.11 12.28 1.52
N LEU A 126 -11.06 11.17 0.80
CA LEU A 126 -10.54 11.12 -0.57
C LEU A 126 -11.40 11.98 -1.51
N ASP A 127 -12.73 11.94 -1.39
CA ASP A 127 -13.63 12.78 -2.20
C ASP A 127 -13.31 14.27 -2.03
N ARG A 128 -13.07 14.74 -0.80
CA ARG A 128 -12.66 16.13 -0.55
C ARG A 128 -11.40 16.52 -1.32
N ILE A 129 -10.41 15.63 -1.40
CA ILE A 129 -9.19 15.86 -2.16
C ILE A 129 -9.49 15.93 -3.66
N PHE A 130 -10.26 14.98 -4.20
CA PHE A 130 -10.61 14.98 -5.62
C PHE A 130 -11.46 16.18 -6.03
N VAL A 131 -12.43 16.57 -5.20
CA VAL A 131 -13.25 17.77 -5.38
C VAL A 131 -12.36 19.01 -5.40
N PHE A 132 -11.47 19.17 -4.41
CA PHE A 132 -10.55 20.29 -4.35
C PHE A 132 -9.63 20.36 -5.59
N LEU A 133 -9.00 19.24 -5.97
CA LEU A 133 -8.12 19.21 -7.15
C LEU A 133 -8.87 19.55 -8.44
N ARG A 134 -10.14 19.16 -8.55
CA ARG A 134 -11.02 19.50 -9.67
C ARG A 134 -11.37 20.99 -9.69
N GLU A 135 -11.81 21.54 -8.56
CA GLU A 135 -12.18 22.95 -8.42
C GLU A 135 -11.00 23.89 -8.66
N LYS A 136 -9.80 23.50 -8.22
CA LYS A 136 -8.56 24.24 -8.47
C LYS A 136 -7.94 23.96 -9.85
N GLN A 137 -8.60 23.17 -10.69
CA GLN A 137 -8.15 22.79 -12.04
C GLN A 137 -6.76 22.14 -12.06
N LEU A 138 -6.36 21.50 -10.95
CA LEU A 138 -5.06 20.84 -10.81
C LEU A 138 -5.08 19.40 -11.31
N LEU A 139 -6.27 18.79 -11.32
CA LEU A 139 -6.44 17.39 -11.62
C LEU A 139 -5.83 17.01 -12.99
N GLU A 140 -5.97 17.85 -14.01
CA GLU A 140 -5.41 17.61 -15.36
C GLU A 140 -3.88 17.68 -15.45
N SER A 141 -3.21 18.12 -14.39
CA SER A 141 -1.75 18.22 -14.32
C SER A 141 -1.15 17.40 -13.18
N THR A 142 -1.98 16.65 -12.44
CA THR A 142 -1.58 15.92 -11.24
C THR A 142 -1.73 14.41 -11.46
N ILE A 143 -0.68 13.68 -11.13
CA ILE A 143 -0.72 12.23 -10.97
C ILE A 143 -1.32 11.94 -9.58
N VAL A 144 -2.38 11.14 -9.53
CA VAL A 144 -3.00 10.72 -8.25
C VAL A 144 -2.89 9.21 -8.13
N ILE A 145 -2.38 8.75 -6.98
CA ILE A 145 -2.21 7.34 -6.65
C ILE A 145 -2.96 7.09 -5.34
N VAL A 146 -3.91 6.16 -5.37
CA VAL A 146 -4.61 5.67 -4.16
C VAL A 146 -4.38 4.16 -4.08
N THR A 147 -3.82 3.71 -2.97
CA THR A 147 -3.58 2.28 -2.70
C THR A 147 -3.59 2.00 -1.20
N GLY A 148 -3.75 0.74 -0.83
CA GLY A 148 -3.37 0.23 0.49
C GLY A 148 -1.89 -0.16 0.52
N ASP A 149 -1.30 -0.17 1.72
CA ASP A 149 0.01 -0.76 2.02
C ASP A 149 -0.08 -2.29 2.19
N HIS A 150 -1.19 -2.78 2.74
CA HIS A 150 -1.55 -4.20 2.80
C HIS A 150 -3.07 -4.40 2.69
N GLY A 151 -3.48 -5.65 2.43
CA GLY A 151 -4.87 -6.09 2.57
C GLY A 151 -5.18 -6.46 4.02
N GLU A 152 -6.43 -6.80 4.33
CA GLU A 152 -6.82 -7.25 5.67
C GLU A 152 -7.78 -8.44 5.60
N GLU A 153 -7.42 -9.52 6.31
CA GLU A 153 -8.24 -10.72 6.43
C GLU A 153 -9.21 -10.58 7.61
N PHE A 154 -10.44 -11.06 7.42
CA PHE A 154 -11.51 -11.12 8.42
C PHE A 154 -12.02 -12.56 8.57
N MET A 155 -11.10 -13.48 8.84
CA MET A 155 -11.30 -14.92 9.04
C MET A 155 -11.68 -15.72 7.78
N GLU A 156 -11.64 -15.15 6.58
CA GLU A 156 -11.89 -15.88 5.33
C GLU A 156 -10.93 -17.06 5.13
N LYS A 157 -9.69 -16.97 5.63
CA LYS A 157 -8.71 -18.06 5.64
C LYS A 157 -8.31 -18.49 7.06
N GLY A 158 -9.07 -18.07 8.07
CA GLY A 158 -8.89 -18.43 9.48
C GLY A 158 -7.98 -17.50 10.30
N ARG A 159 -7.63 -16.31 9.79
CA ARG A 159 -6.88 -15.27 10.51
C ARG A 159 -7.62 -13.94 10.45
N TRP A 160 -7.35 -13.07 11.41
CA TRP A 160 -7.77 -11.67 11.34
C TRP A 160 -6.55 -10.76 11.29
N GLY A 161 -6.61 -9.74 10.45
CA GLY A 161 -5.54 -8.80 10.22
C GLY A 161 -4.66 -9.18 9.04
N HIS A 162 -3.40 -8.79 9.13
CA HIS A 162 -2.38 -9.00 8.10
C HIS A 162 -1.08 -9.49 8.73
N HIS A 163 -0.02 -9.65 7.94
CA HIS A 163 1.33 -10.08 8.36
C HIS A 163 1.44 -11.55 8.85
N SER A 164 0.33 -12.24 9.05
CA SER A 164 0.30 -13.61 9.58
C SER A 164 0.37 -14.68 8.49
N ALA A 165 -0.01 -14.33 7.26
CA ALA A 165 0.07 -15.17 6.07
C ALA A 165 0.21 -14.30 4.81
N TYR A 166 0.21 -14.94 3.65
CA TYR A 166 0.30 -14.28 2.34
C TYR A 166 -0.90 -14.64 1.47
N THR A 167 -2.07 -14.69 2.10
CA THR A 167 -3.37 -14.92 1.48
C THR A 167 -3.76 -13.73 0.62
N GLU A 168 -4.66 -13.92 -0.36
CA GLU A 168 -5.13 -12.80 -1.19
C GLU A 168 -5.72 -11.68 -0.34
N GLU A 169 -6.43 -12.03 0.73
CA GLU A 169 -7.03 -11.08 1.66
C GLU A 169 -5.98 -10.20 2.34
N GLN A 170 -4.78 -10.70 2.62
CA GLN A 170 -3.71 -9.94 3.29
C GLN A 170 -2.80 -9.17 2.32
N ILE A 171 -2.67 -9.59 1.06
CA ILE A 171 -1.67 -9.02 0.12
C ILE A 171 -2.29 -8.18 -1.00
N ARG A 172 -3.57 -8.40 -1.33
CA ARG A 172 -4.23 -7.69 -2.43
C ARG A 172 -4.83 -6.38 -1.94
N VAL A 173 -4.49 -5.30 -2.62
CA VAL A 173 -4.95 -3.94 -2.31
C VAL A 173 -5.63 -3.30 -3.52
N PRO A 174 -6.54 -2.33 -3.32
CA PRO A 174 -6.98 -1.48 -4.42
C PRO A 174 -5.80 -0.66 -4.94
N LEU A 175 -5.74 -0.44 -6.25
CA LEU A 175 -4.84 0.53 -6.86
C LEU A 175 -5.62 1.39 -7.86
N ILE A 176 -5.80 2.66 -7.54
CA ILE A 176 -6.35 3.66 -8.45
C ILE A 176 -5.20 4.57 -8.88
N LEU A 177 -4.96 4.64 -10.18
CA LEU A 177 -3.90 5.44 -10.75
C LEU A 177 -4.50 6.41 -11.77
N ARG A 178 -4.59 7.69 -11.39
CA ARG A 178 -4.97 8.76 -12.32
C ARG A 178 -3.71 9.38 -12.93
N LEU A 179 -3.56 9.23 -14.24
CA LEU A 179 -2.48 9.83 -15.01
C LEU A 179 -3.03 10.86 -16.00
N PRO A 180 -2.53 12.11 -16.00
CA PRO A 180 -2.85 13.08 -17.02
C PRO A 180 -2.65 12.54 -18.45
N GLY A 181 -3.65 12.73 -19.31
CA GLY A 181 -3.59 12.32 -20.73
C GLY A 181 -3.73 10.82 -20.99
N VAL A 182 -3.99 9.99 -19.97
CA VAL A 182 -4.22 8.55 -20.13
C VAL A 182 -5.71 8.26 -20.05
N ALA A 183 -6.24 7.51 -21.02
CA ALA A 183 -7.64 7.11 -21.04
C ALA A 183 -7.96 6.12 -19.90
N PRO A 184 -9.20 6.13 -19.36
CA PRO A 184 -9.62 5.15 -18.36
C PRO A 184 -9.47 3.71 -18.90
N ALA A 185 -8.91 2.83 -18.06
CA ALA A 185 -8.76 1.41 -18.36
C ALA A 185 -8.79 0.60 -17.06
N GLU A 186 -9.21 -0.66 -17.17
CA GLU A 186 -9.05 -1.66 -16.12
C GLU A 186 -7.86 -2.56 -16.46
N ILE A 187 -7.03 -2.85 -15.46
CA ILE A 187 -5.88 -3.75 -15.59
C ILE A 187 -6.12 -4.91 -14.64
N ASP A 188 -6.41 -6.08 -15.20
CA ASP A 188 -6.77 -7.31 -14.48
C ASP A 188 -5.60 -8.29 -14.28
N ARG A 189 -4.45 -8.02 -14.92
CA ARG A 189 -3.21 -8.78 -14.70
C ARG A 189 -2.64 -8.57 -13.31
N MET A 190 -1.80 -9.52 -12.90
CA MET A 190 -1.03 -9.44 -11.65
C MET A 190 -0.06 -8.26 -11.66
N THR A 191 -0.09 -7.45 -10.59
CA THR A 191 0.74 -6.24 -10.40
C THR A 191 1.35 -6.21 -8.99
N SER A 192 2.28 -5.29 -8.75
CA SER A 192 2.93 -5.06 -7.46
C SER A 192 3.15 -3.56 -7.23
N HIS A 193 3.27 -3.14 -5.96
CA HIS A 193 3.72 -1.78 -5.65
C HIS A 193 5.06 -1.41 -6.30
N LEU A 194 5.91 -2.39 -6.61
CA LEU A 194 7.18 -2.16 -7.32
C LEU A 194 6.96 -1.63 -8.75
N ASP A 195 5.78 -1.81 -9.34
CA ASP A 195 5.42 -1.29 -10.66
C ASP A 195 5.19 0.23 -10.63
N LEU A 196 4.88 0.81 -9.46
CA LEU A 196 4.63 2.25 -9.33
C LEU A 196 5.89 3.08 -9.65
N PRO A 197 7.08 2.85 -9.07
CA PRO A 197 8.29 3.56 -9.48
C PRO A 197 8.59 3.42 -10.99
N ALA A 198 8.44 2.22 -11.55
CA ALA A 198 8.69 1.95 -12.97
C ALA A 198 7.70 2.66 -13.90
N THR A 199 6.47 2.89 -13.43
CA THR A 199 5.43 3.60 -14.19
C THR A 199 5.57 5.12 -14.02
N ILE A 200 5.78 5.62 -12.80
CA ILE A 200 5.68 7.05 -12.50
C ILE A 200 6.96 7.81 -12.85
N LEU A 201 8.13 7.28 -12.48
CA LEU A 201 9.37 8.04 -12.62
C LEU A 201 9.73 8.41 -14.07
N PRO A 202 9.52 7.54 -15.09
CA PRO A 202 9.72 7.93 -16.49
C PRO A 202 8.84 9.12 -16.90
N ARG A 203 7.59 9.16 -16.42
CA ARG A 203 6.62 10.24 -16.68
C ARG A 203 7.00 11.54 -15.96
N LEU A 204 7.83 11.46 -14.92
CA LEU A 204 8.47 12.61 -14.25
C LEU A 204 9.84 12.98 -14.88
N GLY A 205 10.12 12.47 -16.09
CA GLY A 205 11.31 12.78 -16.87
C GLY A 205 12.56 12.00 -16.45
N MET A 206 12.43 10.91 -15.69
CA MET A 206 13.55 10.03 -15.41
C MET A 206 13.99 9.31 -16.68
N LYS A 207 15.25 9.49 -17.08
CA LYS A 207 15.83 8.90 -18.30
C LYS A 207 16.53 7.56 -18.04
N THR A 208 16.92 7.30 -16.80
CA THR A 208 17.48 6.00 -16.41
C THR A 208 16.47 4.89 -16.70
N PRO A 209 16.88 3.75 -17.27
CA PRO A 209 16.02 2.59 -17.43
C PRO A 209 15.39 2.14 -16.11
N ALA A 210 14.12 1.72 -16.14
CA ALA A 210 13.39 1.31 -14.92
C ALA A 210 14.03 0.15 -14.17
N GLU A 211 14.65 -0.76 -14.92
CA GLU A 211 15.37 -1.94 -14.41
C GLU A 211 16.57 -1.60 -13.49
N ASP A 212 17.10 -0.37 -13.56
CA ASP A 212 18.21 0.10 -12.73
C ASP A 212 17.76 0.63 -11.36
N TYR A 213 16.46 0.81 -11.12
CA TYR A 213 15.94 1.33 -9.85
C TYR A 213 14.66 0.65 -9.36
N SER A 214 14.07 -0.26 -10.12
CA SER A 214 12.92 -1.06 -9.70
C SER A 214 12.98 -2.48 -10.26
N LEU A 215 12.35 -3.42 -9.57
CA LEU A 215 12.01 -4.75 -10.09
C LEU A 215 10.63 -4.77 -10.77
N GLY A 216 9.91 -3.65 -10.76
CA GLY A 216 8.61 -3.51 -11.38
C GLY A 216 8.65 -3.25 -12.88
N VAL A 217 7.47 -3.27 -13.49
CA VAL A 217 7.25 -2.99 -14.92
C VAL A 217 6.28 -1.82 -15.10
N ASP A 218 6.27 -1.17 -16.27
CA ASP A 218 5.30 -0.12 -16.57
C ASP A 218 3.87 -0.71 -16.63
N LEU A 219 2.97 -0.19 -15.79
CA LEU A 219 1.58 -0.63 -15.73
C LEU A 219 0.82 -0.41 -17.05
N LEU A 220 1.19 0.59 -17.87
CA LEU A 220 0.47 0.94 -19.11
C LEU A 220 0.92 0.17 -20.36
N GLY A 221 1.99 -0.63 -20.28
CA GLY A 221 2.52 -1.29 -21.49
C GLY A 221 3.69 -2.24 -21.29
N GLY A 222 4.15 -2.45 -20.04
CA GLY A 222 5.15 -3.46 -19.73
C GLY A 222 4.66 -4.88 -20.06
N PRO A 223 5.57 -5.85 -20.24
CA PRO A 223 5.18 -7.24 -20.44
C PRO A 223 4.41 -7.78 -19.21
N PRO A 224 3.52 -8.76 -19.37
CA PRO A 224 2.96 -9.47 -18.23
C PRO A 224 4.10 -10.12 -17.43
N ARG A 225 3.99 -10.07 -16.10
CA ARG A 225 4.94 -10.75 -15.21
C ARG A 225 4.53 -12.19 -15.00
N ALA A 226 5.54 -13.06 -14.90
CA ALA A 226 5.35 -14.46 -14.53
C ALA A 226 5.14 -14.62 -13.01
N ASP A 227 5.69 -13.72 -12.21
CA ASP A 227 5.66 -13.77 -10.75
C ASP A 227 5.82 -12.38 -10.12
N LEU A 228 5.56 -12.30 -8.82
CA LEU A 228 5.83 -11.15 -7.98
C LEU A 228 6.53 -11.53 -6.68
N ALA A 229 7.21 -10.56 -6.10
CA ALA A 229 7.71 -10.61 -4.74
C ALA A 229 6.68 -9.97 -3.79
N VAL A 230 6.33 -10.68 -2.73
CA VAL A 230 5.72 -10.11 -1.51
C VAL A 230 6.72 -10.20 -0.38
N SER A 231 6.73 -9.25 0.54
CA SER A 231 7.68 -9.25 1.67
C SER A 231 6.96 -9.11 3.00
N GLY A 232 7.43 -9.85 4.00
CA GLY A 232 7.19 -9.58 5.42
C GLY A 232 8.49 -9.17 6.12
N TRP A 233 8.46 -9.01 7.44
CA TRP A 233 9.63 -8.61 8.24
C TRP A 233 10.82 -9.57 8.14
N THR A 234 10.56 -10.86 7.88
CA THR A 234 11.60 -11.90 7.94
C THR A 234 11.58 -12.88 6.78
N GLU A 235 10.65 -12.72 5.85
CA GLU A 235 10.43 -13.62 4.73
C GLU A 235 10.17 -12.80 3.45
N VAL A 236 10.61 -13.36 2.32
CA VAL A 236 10.19 -12.92 0.99
C VAL A 236 9.42 -14.07 0.36
N VAL A 237 8.35 -13.75 -0.36
CA VAL A 237 7.42 -14.72 -0.91
C VAL A 237 7.39 -14.57 -2.42
N TYR A 238 7.66 -15.68 -3.09
CA TYR A 238 7.43 -15.84 -4.51
C TYR A 238 5.95 -16.11 -4.74
N VAL A 239 5.33 -15.43 -5.70
CA VAL A 239 3.95 -15.67 -6.09
C VAL A 239 3.84 -15.68 -7.61
N ASP A 240 3.40 -16.78 -8.20
CA ASP A 240 3.07 -16.87 -9.62
C ASP A 240 1.55 -17.11 -9.81
N ASP A 241 1.15 -17.54 -11.01
CA ASP A 241 -0.24 -17.84 -11.34
C ASP A 241 -0.81 -19.07 -10.60
N ALA A 242 0.04 -19.92 -10.02
CA ALA A 242 -0.34 -21.22 -9.49
C ALA A 242 0.09 -21.46 -8.03
N TYR A 243 1.14 -20.80 -7.56
CA TYR A 243 1.80 -21.06 -6.28
C TYR A 243 2.18 -19.78 -5.54
N LYS A 244 2.26 -19.93 -4.22
CA LYS A 244 2.94 -19.01 -3.31
C LYS A 244 4.00 -19.80 -2.56
N ALA A 245 5.23 -19.31 -2.50
CA ALA A 245 6.34 -19.99 -1.83
C ALA A 245 7.11 -19.03 -0.91
N VAL A 246 7.20 -19.39 0.37
CA VAL A 246 7.82 -18.56 1.40
C VAL A 246 9.31 -18.87 1.51
N PHE A 247 10.15 -17.84 1.35
CA PHE A 247 11.60 -17.88 1.50
C PHE A 247 12.03 -17.06 2.72
N PRO A 248 12.39 -17.72 3.84
CA PRO A 248 12.90 -17.04 5.02
C PRO A 248 14.24 -16.35 4.73
N VAL A 249 14.34 -15.06 5.10
CA VAL A 249 15.58 -14.27 4.96
C VAL A 249 16.45 -14.38 6.21
N LYS A 250 15.84 -14.63 7.37
CA LYS A 250 16.56 -14.84 8.65
C LYS A 250 16.65 -16.33 9.00
N SER A 251 17.83 -16.76 9.45
CA SER A 251 18.17 -18.17 9.70
C SER A 251 17.26 -18.88 10.71
N TYR A 252 16.74 -18.17 11.72
CA TYR A 252 15.84 -18.75 12.72
C TYR A 252 14.43 -19.06 12.19
N ASN A 253 14.03 -18.51 11.03
CA ASN A 253 12.74 -18.78 10.39
C ASN A 253 12.84 -19.81 9.25
N MET A 254 13.97 -20.49 9.08
CA MET A 254 14.18 -21.50 8.02
C MET A 254 13.16 -22.66 8.03
N ALA A 255 12.50 -22.90 9.17
CA ALA A 255 11.42 -23.89 9.29
C ALA A 255 10.13 -23.49 8.54
N LYS A 256 9.90 -22.20 8.25
CA LYS A 256 8.70 -21.67 7.59
C LYS A 256 8.73 -21.73 6.05
N ARG A 257 9.49 -22.65 5.45
CA ARG A 257 9.47 -22.84 3.99
C ARG A 257 8.17 -23.49 3.56
N GLU A 258 7.10 -22.72 3.53
CA GLU A 258 5.77 -23.16 3.11
C GLU A 258 5.59 -22.93 1.61
N VAL A 259 4.86 -23.84 0.98
CA VAL A 259 4.40 -23.68 -0.40
C VAL A 259 2.91 -23.97 -0.40
N THR A 260 2.15 -23.04 -0.96
CA THR A 260 0.71 -23.16 -1.15
C THR A 260 0.36 -22.97 -2.62
N THR A 261 -0.85 -23.35 -3.02
CA THR A 261 -1.44 -22.93 -4.29
C THR A 261 -1.74 -21.42 -4.25
N ARG A 262 -2.07 -20.83 -5.39
CA ARG A 262 -2.52 -19.44 -5.49
C ARG A 262 -3.70 -19.13 -4.55
N GLU A 263 -4.59 -20.10 -4.36
CA GLU A 263 -5.78 -20.04 -3.51
C GLU A 263 -5.53 -20.44 -2.04
N ASP A 264 -4.25 -20.55 -1.65
CA ASP A 264 -3.79 -20.79 -0.28
C ASP A 264 -3.99 -22.22 0.26
N ALA A 265 -4.17 -23.23 -0.62
CA ALA A 265 -4.17 -24.62 -0.20
C ALA A 265 -2.73 -25.17 -0.08
N PRO A 266 -2.40 -26.03 0.90
CA PRO A 266 -1.08 -26.64 1.00
C PRO A 266 -0.66 -27.33 -0.31
N ALA A 267 0.56 -27.10 -0.76
CA ALA A 267 1.09 -27.67 -2.00
C ALA A 267 2.34 -28.52 -1.76
N ASP A 268 2.56 -29.52 -2.62
CA ASP A 268 3.77 -30.34 -2.56
C ASP A 268 5.00 -29.53 -3.02
N LYS A 269 6.01 -29.46 -2.15
CA LYS A 269 7.22 -28.67 -2.40
C LYS A 269 8.06 -29.24 -3.54
N SER A 270 8.06 -30.55 -3.72
CA SER A 270 8.85 -31.20 -4.79
C SER A 270 8.21 -30.94 -6.15
N ALA A 271 6.88 -30.96 -6.25
CA ALA A 271 6.12 -30.58 -7.43
C ALA A 271 6.32 -29.10 -7.79
N PHE A 272 6.28 -28.20 -6.80
CA PHE A 272 6.61 -26.79 -7.01
C PHE A 272 8.04 -26.63 -7.54
N LEU A 273 9.04 -27.18 -6.85
CA LEU A 273 10.44 -27.02 -7.25
C LEU A 273 10.73 -27.65 -8.61
N SER A 274 10.13 -28.79 -8.95
CA SER A 274 10.33 -29.44 -10.25
C SER A 274 9.74 -28.63 -11.41
N SER A 275 8.62 -27.95 -11.19
CA SER A 275 7.93 -27.17 -12.23
C SER A 275 8.39 -25.71 -12.33
N ARG A 276 8.87 -25.11 -11.23
CA ARG A 276 9.24 -23.67 -11.15
C ARG A 276 10.74 -23.43 -10.94
N ARG A 277 11.59 -24.47 -11.05
CA ARG A 277 13.02 -24.38 -10.74
C ARG A 277 13.71 -23.16 -11.35
N ASP A 278 13.60 -23.02 -12.67
CA ASP A 278 14.31 -21.98 -13.41
C ASP A 278 13.75 -20.60 -13.05
N ARG A 279 12.42 -20.49 -12.93
CA ARG A 279 11.76 -19.24 -12.57
C ARG A 279 12.07 -18.80 -11.14
N VAL A 280 12.13 -19.72 -10.18
CA VAL A 280 12.61 -19.42 -8.82
C VAL A 280 14.07 -18.98 -8.85
N GLY A 281 14.89 -19.59 -9.71
CA GLY A 281 16.27 -19.16 -9.93
C GLY A 281 16.37 -17.70 -10.42
N GLU A 282 15.55 -17.32 -11.38
CA GLU A 282 15.44 -15.95 -11.89
C GLU A 282 14.92 -14.98 -10.82
N PHE A 283 13.86 -15.34 -10.11
CA PHE A 283 13.32 -14.57 -8.98
C PHE A 283 14.40 -14.26 -7.92
N LEU A 284 15.14 -15.29 -7.47
CA LEU A 284 16.23 -15.11 -6.50
C LEU A 284 17.40 -14.30 -7.06
N LYS A 285 17.60 -14.26 -8.38
CA LYS A 285 18.58 -13.38 -9.03
C LYS A 285 18.08 -11.93 -9.03
N ASP A 286 16.81 -11.70 -9.34
CA ASP A 286 16.20 -10.37 -9.34
C ASP A 286 16.19 -9.74 -7.93
N LEU A 287 15.93 -10.52 -6.88
CA LEU A 287 16.03 -10.04 -5.49
C LEU A 287 17.42 -9.52 -5.10
N ARG A 288 18.47 -9.96 -5.82
CA ARG A 288 19.86 -9.53 -5.58
C ARG A 288 20.31 -8.41 -6.51
N ARG A 289 19.45 -7.92 -7.42
CA ARG A 289 19.83 -6.93 -8.44
C ARG A 289 20.45 -5.66 -7.86
N PHE A 290 19.94 -5.21 -6.71
CA PHE A 290 20.39 -3.99 -6.04
C PHE A 290 21.30 -4.25 -4.83
N GLN A 291 21.70 -5.51 -4.60
CA GLN A 291 22.65 -5.83 -3.54
C GLN A 291 24.04 -5.35 -3.96
N ARG A 292 24.62 -4.46 -3.16
CA ARG A 292 26.01 -3.97 -3.33
C ARG A 292 26.99 -4.86 -2.59
#